data_AF-A0A377AK89-F1
#
_entry.id   AF-A0A377AK89-F1
#
_cell.length_a   1.000
_cell.length_b   1.000
_cell.length_c   1.000
_cell.angle_alpha   90.00
_cell.angle_beta   90.00
_cell.angle_gamma   90.00
#
_symmetry.space_group_name_H-M   'P 1'
#
loop_
_entity.id
_entity.type
_entity.pdbx_description
1 polymer ?
#
loop_
_entity_poly.entity_id
_entity_poly.type
_entity_poly.pdbx_seq_one_letter_code
_entity_poly.pdbx_strand_id
1 'polypeptide(L)'
;MNLWQQNYDPAGNIWLSSLIASLPILFFFFALIKLKLKGYVAASWTVAIALAVALLFYKMPVANALASVVYGFFYGLWPIAWIIIAAVFVYKISVKTGQFDIIRSSILSITPDQRLQMLIVGFCFGAFLEGAAGFGAPVAITAALLVGLGFKPLYAAGLCLIVNTAPVAFGAMGIPILVAGQVTGIDSFEIGQMVGRQLPFMTIIVLFWIMAIMDGWRGIKETWPAVVVAGGSFAIAQYLSSNFIGPELPDIISSLVSLLCLTLFLKRWQPVRVFRLVIWGRHRLI
;
A
#
# COMPACT_ATOMS: atom_id res chain seq x y z
N MET A 1 35.57 -19.67 6.46
CA MET A 1 34.65 -19.60 5.29
C MET A 1 35.04 -18.38 4.50
N ASN A 2 35.41 -18.51 3.22
CA ASN A 2 35.65 -17.35 2.37
C ASN A 2 34.31 -16.67 2.10
N LEU A 3 34.20 -15.39 2.47
CA LEU A 3 33.03 -14.58 2.17
C LEU A 3 32.94 -14.45 0.64
N TRP A 4 31.84 -14.89 0.04
CA TRP A 4 31.62 -14.65 -1.39
C TRP A 4 31.34 -13.16 -1.58
N GLN A 5 32.17 -12.49 -2.39
CA GLN A 5 31.93 -11.11 -2.80
C GLN A 5 31.18 -11.11 -4.12
N GLN A 6 30.02 -10.45 -4.14
CA GLN A 6 29.22 -10.31 -5.34
C GLN A 6 29.95 -9.39 -6.33
N ASN A 7 30.26 -9.93 -7.52
CA ASN A 7 30.68 -9.10 -8.64
C ASN A 7 29.42 -8.52 -9.30
N TYR A 8 29.24 -7.20 -9.23
CA TYR A 8 28.11 -6.51 -9.87
C TYR A 8 28.25 -6.37 -11.39
N ASP A 9 29.45 -6.56 -11.93
CA ASP A 9 29.72 -6.47 -13.36
C ASP A 9 30.48 -7.69 -13.93
N PRO A 10 29.84 -8.88 -13.96
CA PRO A 10 30.43 -10.09 -14.54
C PRO A 10 30.64 -10.02 -16.07
N ALA A 11 29.93 -9.13 -16.77
CA ALA A 11 30.04 -8.97 -18.23
C ALA A 11 31.01 -7.87 -18.68
N GLY A 12 31.60 -7.11 -17.74
CA GLY A 12 32.41 -5.92 -18.06
C GLY A 12 31.59 -4.75 -18.63
N ASN A 13 30.27 -4.82 -18.51
CA ASN A 13 29.34 -3.75 -18.82
C ASN A 13 28.18 -3.81 -17.82
N ILE A 14 28.15 -2.81 -16.93
CA ILE A 14 27.15 -2.71 -15.85
C ILE A 14 25.71 -2.73 -16.36
N TRP A 15 25.44 -2.18 -17.55
CA TRP A 15 24.09 -2.15 -18.13
C TRP A 15 23.65 -3.56 -18.55
N LEU A 16 24.54 -4.32 -19.17
CA LEU A 16 24.25 -5.69 -19.59
C LEU A 16 24.11 -6.62 -18.38
N SER A 17 24.99 -6.46 -17.39
CA SER A 17 24.92 -7.18 -16.11
C SER A 17 23.59 -6.89 -15.39
N SER A 18 23.18 -5.62 -15.34
CA SER A 18 21.90 -5.21 -14.74
C SER A 18 20.68 -5.74 -15.52
N LEU A 19 20.74 -5.75 -16.86
CA LEU A 19 19.68 -6.30 -17.69
C LEU A 19 19.46 -7.80 -17.39
N ILE A 20 20.54 -8.56 -17.28
CA ILE A 20 20.48 -10.00 -16.95
C ILE A 20 19.97 -10.21 -15.53
N ALA A 21 20.42 -9.40 -14.56
CA ALA A 21 19.90 -9.42 -13.19
C ALA A 21 18.39 -9.12 -13.10
N SER A 22 17.85 -8.33 -14.04
CA SER A 22 16.43 -7.98 -14.08
C SER A 22 15.53 -9.07 -14.67
N LEU A 23 16.07 -10.11 -15.31
CA LEU A 23 15.31 -11.18 -15.96
C LEU A 23 14.24 -11.83 -15.08
N PRO A 24 14.51 -12.21 -13.81
CA PRO A 24 13.49 -12.82 -12.96
C PRO A 24 12.29 -11.89 -12.71
N ILE A 25 12.56 -10.58 -12.54
CA ILE A 25 11.53 -9.55 -12.31
C ILE A 25 10.69 -9.35 -13.57
N LEU A 26 11.35 -9.17 -14.73
CA LEU A 26 10.69 -9.02 -16.02
C LEU A 26 9.83 -10.24 -16.35
N PHE A 27 10.35 -11.44 -16.11
CA PHE A 27 9.60 -12.67 -16.28
C PHE A 27 8.38 -12.73 -15.34
N PHE A 28 8.54 -12.37 -14.07
CA PHE A 28 7.43 -12.38 -13.11
C PHE A 28 6.27 -11.49 -13.58
N PHE A 29 6.56 -10.25 -14.00
CA PHE A 29 5.55 -9.35 -14.56
C PHE A 29 4.95 -9.88 -15.86
N PHE A 30 5.76 -10.42 -16.75
CA PHE A 30 5.30 -11.02 -18.01
C PHE A 30 4.36 -12.21 -17.76
N ALA A 31 4.70 -13.07 -16.80
CA ALA A 31 3.92 -14.24 -16.42
C ALA A 31 2.55 -13.87 -15.85
N LEU A 32 2.46 -12.78 -15.08
CA LEU A 32 1.20 -12.30 -14.52
C LEU A 32 0.36 -11.53 -15.53
N ILE A 33 0.96 -10.61 -16.29
CA ILE A 33 0.22 -9.69 -17.17
C ILE A 33 -0.20 -10.39 -18.47
N LYS A 34 0.74 -11.07 -19.13
CA LYS A 34 0.51 -11.66 -20.47
C LYS A 34 0.07 -13.11 -20.39
N LEU A 35 0.78 -13.94 -19.61
CA LEU A 35 0.46 -15.36 -19.50
C LEU A 35 -0.69 -15.63 -18.50
N LYS A 36 -1.02 -14.66 -17.64
CA LYS A 36 -2.09 -14.75 -16.63
C LYS A 36 -1.97 -16.01 -15.75
N LEU A 37 -0.74 -16.42 -15.44
CA LEU A 37 -0.48 -17.57 -14.59
C LEU A 37 -0.91 -17.28 -13.15
N LYS A 38 -1.24 -18.35 -12.40
CA LYS A 38 -1.47 -18.23 -10.96
C LYS A 38 -0.19 -17.74 -10.28
N GLY A 39 -0.32 -16.82 -9.32
CA GLY A 39 0.82 -16.16 -8.68
C GLY A 39 1.88 -17.11 -8.12
N TYR A 40 1.46 -18.23 -7.51
CA TYR A 40 2.40 -19.23 -7.00
C TYR A 40 3.20 -19.92 -8.12
N VAL A 41 2.59 -20.18 -9.29
CA VAL A 41 3.27 -20.79 -10.44
C VAL A 41 4.28 -19.81 -11.02
N ALA A 42 3.87 -18.55 -11.20
CA ALA A 42 4.76 -17.49 -11.68
C ALA A 42 5.96 -17.32 -10.74
N ALA A 43 5.72 -17.28 -9.43
CA ALA A 43 6.77 -17.16 -8.42
C ALA A 43 7.75 -18.34 -8.43
N SER A 44 7.27 -19.59 -8.54
CA SER A 44 8.15 -20.76 -8.61
C SER A 44 9.09 -20.72 -9.81
N TRP A 45 8.59 -20.34 -10.98
CA TRP A 45 9.43 -20.17 -12.17
C TRP A 45 10.40 -18.99 -12.03
N THR A 46 9.97 -17.87 -11.43
CA THR A 46 10.86 -16.74 -11.14
C THR A 46 12.02 -17.13 -10.23
N VAL A 47 11.77 -17.93 -9.18
CA VAL A 47 12.84 -18.45 -8.30
C VAL A 47 13.81 -19.35 -9.08
N ALA A 48 13.29 -20.22 -9.96
CA ALA A 48 14.14 -21.08 -10.79
C ALA A 48 15.03 -20.26 -11.74
N ILE A 49 14.48 -19.21 -12.37
CA ILE A 49 15.23 -18.30 -13.25
C ILE A 49 16.27 -17.50 -12.43
N ALA A 50 15.90 -16.99 -11.25
CA ALA A 50 16.83 -16.29 -10.37
C ALA A 50 18.01 -17.18 -9.94
N LEU A 51 17.73 -18.43 -9.59
CA LEU A 51 18.75 -19.42 -9.25
C LEU A 51 19.67 -19.72 -10.45
N ALA A 52 19.10 -19.88 -11.65
CA ALA A 52 19.86 -20.10 -12.87
C ALA A 52 20.79 -18.91 -13.18
N VAL A 53 20.31 -17.67 -13.06
CA VAL A 53 21.11 -16.46 -13.25
C VAL A 53 22.24 -16.37 -12.20
N ALA A 54 21.93 -16.64 -10.94
CA ALA A 54 22.92 -16.61 -9.86
C ALA A 54 24.05 -17.64 -10.07
N LEU A 55 23.71 -18.86 -10.47
CA LEU A 55 24.67 -19.95 -10.67
C LEU A 55 25.46 -19.80 -11.97
N LEU A 56 24.80 -19.52 -13.09
CA LEU A 56 25.41 -19.58 -14.42
C LEU A 56 26.11 -18.27 -14.80
N PHE A 57 25.51 -17.12 -14.47
CA PHE A 57 26.04 -15.81 -14.90
C PHE A 57 26.90 -15.16 -13.81
N TYR A 58 26.40 -15.08 -12.58
CA TYR A 58 27.14 -14.50 -11.45
C TYR A 58 28.12 -15.48 -10.79
N LYS A 59 28.12 -16.75 -11.21
CA LYS A 59 29.03 -17.81 -10.73
C LYS A 59 29.03 -17.93 -9.20
N MET A 60 27.87 -17.73 -8.58
CA MET A 60 27.71 -17.85 -7.14
C MET A 60 27.95 -19.31 -6.72
N PRO A 61 28.69 -19.58 -5.63
CA PRO A 61 28.87 -20.93 -5.12
C PRO A 61 27.51 -21.59 -4.85
N VAL A 62 27.35 -22.85 -5.28
CA VAL A 62 26.09 -23.60 -5.18
C VAL A 62 25.54 -23.60 -3.75
N ALA A 63 26.42 -23.80 -2.76
CA ALA A 63 26.06 -23.78 -1.35
C ALA A 63 25.40 -22.46 -0.93
N ASN A 64 25.98 -21.32 -1.33
CA ASN A 64 25.44 -20.00 -1.00
C ASN A 64 24.14 -19.73 -1.75
N ALA A 65 24.05 -20.12 -3.02
CA ALA A 65 22.85 -19.93 -3.83
C ALA A 65 21.65 -20.70 -3.26
N LEU A 66 21.84 -21.97 -2.88
CA LEU A 66 20.81 -22.76 -2.23
C LEU A 66 20.48 -22.23 -0.83
N ALA A 67 21.49 -21.79 -0.06
CA ALA A 67 21.26 -21.16 1.23
C ALA A 67 20.38 -19.90 1.12
N SER A 68 20.59 -19.07 0.10
CA SER A 68 19.74 -17.89 -0.18
C SER A 68 18.30 -18.27 -0.54
N VAL A 69 18.09 -19.36 -1.29
CA VAL A 69 16.74 -19.87 -1.59
C VAL A 69 16.03 -20.31 -0.31
N VAL A 70 16.72 -21.08 0.55
CA VAL A 70 16.17 -21.54 1.83
C VAL A 70 15.87 -20.35 2.75
N TYR A 71 16.78 -19.40 2.86
CA TYR A 71 16.60 -18.17 3.62
C TYR A 71 15.37 -17.38 3.13
N GLY A 72 15.25 -17.17 1.81
CA GLY A 72 14.11 -16.49 1.21
C GLY A 72 12.79 -17.22 1.45
N PHE A 73 12.78 -18.56 1.43
CA PHE A 73 11.60 -19.36 1.76
C PHE A 73 11.15 -19.15 3.21
N PHE A 74 12.07 -19.24 4.17
CA PHE A 74 11.75 -19.00 5.59
C PHE A 74 11.36 -17.55 5.87
N TYR A 75 11.97 -16.59 5.17
CA TYR A 75 11.56 -15.18 5.24
C TYR A 75 10.15 -14.97 4.66
N GLY A 76 9.78 -15.66 3.58
CA GLY A 76 8.41 -15.65 3.07
C GLY A 76 7.43 -16.29 4.06
N LEU A 77 7.81 -17.42 4.65
CA LEU A 77 6.94 -18.20 5.54
C LEU A 77 6.72 -17.54 6.90
N TRP A 78 7.76 -16.97 7.49
CA TRP A 78 7.72 -16.51 8.88
C TRP A 78 7.20 -15.08 9.01
N PRO A 79 7.90 -14.01 8.60
CA PRO A 79 7.34 -12.67 8.73
C PRO A 79 6.16 -12.42 7.77
N ILE A 80 6.26 -12.78 6.49
CA ILE A 80 5.26 -12.34 5.49
C ILE A 80 3.96 -13.14 5.60
N ALA A 81 4.02 -14.48 5.54
CA ALA A 81 2.80 -15.28 5.58
C ALA A 81 2.06 -15.14 6.92
N TRP A 82 2.78 -14.97 8.03
CA TRP A 82 2.18 -14.78 9.36
C TRP A 82 1.41 -13.46 9.47
N ILE A 83 1.92 -12.37 8.88
CA ILE A 83 1.19 -11.10 8.79
C ILE A 83 -0.12 -11.28 8.03
N ILE A 84 -0.10 -11.95 6.87
CA ILE A 84 -1.31 -12.19 6.07
C ILE A 84 -2.31 -13.06 6.83
N ILE A 85 -1.84 -14.15 7.46
CA ILE A 85 -2.70 -15.03 8.27
C ILE A 85 -3.35 -14.25 9.41
N ALA A 86 -2.57 -13.49 10.18
CA ALA A 86 -3.07 -12.67 11.27
C ALA A 86 -4.07 -11.61 10.79
N ALA A 87 -3.77 -10.92 9.68
CA ALA A 87 -4.66 -9.91 9.09
C ALA A 87 -5.99 -10.51 8.63
N VAL A 88 -5.96 -11.65 7.92
CA VAL A 88 -7.17 -12.36 7.48
C VAL A 88 -7.95 -12.91 8.68
N PHE A 89 -7.27 -13.37 9.72
CA PHE A 89 -7.90 -13.83 10.95
C PHE A 89 -8.65 -12.69 11.66
N VAL A 90 -8.01 -11.54 11.85
CA VAL A 90 -8.65 -10.33 12.41
C VAL A 90 -9.82 -9.89 11.53
N TYR A 91 -9.64 -9.86 10.20
CA TYR A 91 -10.73 -9.56 9.27
C TYR A 91 -11.93 -10.51 9.47
N LYS A 92 -11.70 -11.83 9.50
CA LYS A 92 -12.77 -12.81 9.70
C LYS A 92 -13.46 -12.68 11.05
N ILE A 93 -12.71 -12.38 12.12
CA ILE A 93 -13.30 -12.11 13.44
C ILE A 93 -14.18 -10.85 13.38
N SER A 94 -13.67 -9.76 12.83
CA SER A 94 -14.41 -8.50 12.71
C SER A 94 -15.70 -8.67 11.89
N VAL A 95 -15.67 -9.48 10.81
CA VAL A 95 -16.87 -9.78 10.02
C VAL A 95 -17.85 -10.64 10.82
N LYS A 96 -17.37 -11.72 11.45
CA LYS A 96 -18.23 -12.66 12.19
C LYS A 96 -18.86 -12.02 13.43
N THR A 97 -18.18 -11.06 14.06
CA THR A 97 -18.67 -10.34 15.24
C THR A 97 -19.62 -9.18 14.92
N GLY A 98 -19.89 -8.90 13.64
CA GLY A 98 -20.74 -7.78 13.23
C GLY A 98 -20.11 -6.39 13.44
N GLN A 99 -18.84 -6.33 13.87
CA GLN A 99 -18.11 -5.06 14.03
C GLN A 99 -17.98 -4.30 12.71
N PHE A 100 -17.99 -5.01 11.57
CA PHE A 100 -18.01 -4.37 10.25
C PHE A 100 -19.25 -3.49 10.01
N ASP A 101 -20.42 -3.92 10.47
CA ASP A 101 -21.65 -3.11 10.35
C ASP A 101 -21.60 -1.89 11.27
N ILE A 102 -20.98 -2.04 12.44
CA ILE A 102 -20.72 -0.92 13.37
C ILE A 102 -19.78 0.10 12.73
N ILE A 103 -18.67 -0.35 12.12
CA ILE A 103 -17.74 0.52 11.39
C ILE A 103 -18.48 1.26 10.27
N ARG A 104 -19.27 0.54 9.45
CA ARG A 104 -20.08 1.13 8.37
C ARG A 104 -21.06 2.18 8.89
N SER A 105 -21.79 1.89 9.96
CA SER A 105 -22.75 2.83 10.57
C SER A 105 -22.06 4.05 11.18
N SER A 106 -20.88 3.86 11.77
CA SER A 106 -20.07 4.94 12.33
C SER A 106 -19.58 5.88 11.23
N ILE A 107 -19.13 5.36 10.09
CA ILE A 107 -18.72 6.17 8.93
C ILE A 107 -19.91 6.95 8.37
N LEU A 108 -21.06 6.30 8.18
CA LEU A 108 -22.28 6.95 7.69
C LEU A 108 -22.80 8.03 8.64
N SER A 109 -22.56 7.89 9.96
CA SER A 109 -22.91 8.94 10.93
C SER A 109 -22.03 10.19 10.85
N ILE A 110 -20.83 10.10 10.27
CA ILE A 110 -19.92 11.25 10.12
C ILE A 110 -20.32 12.09 8.91
N THR A 111 -20.56 11.46 7.76
CA THR A 111 -20.94 12.19 6.54
C THR A 111 -21.74 11.35 5.55
N PRO A 112 -22.78 11.93 4.93
CA PRO A 112 -23.52 11.29 3.86
C PRO A 112 -22.86 11.46 2.47
N ASP A 113 -21.79 12.25 2.34
CA ASP A 113 -21.10 12.51 1.07
C ASP A 113 -20.09 11.39 0.77
N GLN A 114 -20.25 10.73 -0.37
CA GLN A 114 -19.39 9.59 -0.73
C GLN A 114 -17.94 10.00 -1.05
N ARG A 115 -17.67 11.23 -1.48
CA ARG A 115 -16.29 11.73 -1.66
C ARG A 115 -15.57 11.77 -0.32
N LEU A 116 -16.25 12.24 0.72
CA LEU A 116 -15.71 12.30 2.08
C LEU A 116 -15.61 10.92 2.73
N GLN A 117 -16.56 10.01 2.47
CA GLN A 117 -16.44 8.61 2.87
C GLN A 117 -15.21 7.94 2.25
N MET A 118 -14.87 8.29 1.01
CA MET A 118 -13.65 7.80 0.36
C MET A 118 -12.40 8.29 1.11
N LEU A 119 -12.35 9.56 1.54
CA LEU A 119 -11.23 10.05 2.37
C LEU A 119 -11.14 9.33 3.72
N ILE A 120 -12.26 9.09 4.40
CA ILE A 120 -12.26 8.41 5.71
C ILE A 120 -11.83 6.94 5.55
N VAL A 121 -12.43 6.23 4.60
CA VAL A 121 -12.28 4.77 4.47
C VAL A 121 -11.13 4.39 3.56
N GLY A 122 -11.13 4.91 2.34
CA GLY A 122 -10.14 4.59 1.32
C GLY A 122 -8.76 5.15 1.66
N PHE A 123 -8.71 6.37 2.22
CA PHE A 123 -7.44 6.99 2.61
C PHE A 123 -7.07 6.75 4.07
N CYS A 124 -7.75 7.37 5.04
CA CYS A 124 -7.28 7.35 6.43
C CYS A 124 -7.27 5.92 7.01
N PHE A 125 -8.40 5.21 6.94
CA PHE A 125 -8.46 3.83 7.43
C PHE A 125 -7.61 2.86 6.59
N GLY A 126 -7.56 3.06 5.28
CA GLY A 126 -6.68 2.29 4.38
C GLY A 126 -5.21 2.42 4.73
N ALA A 127 -4.73 3.65 4.95
CA ALA A 127 -3.36 3.93 5.35
C ALA A 127 -3.01 3.34 6.72
N PHE A 128 -3.95 3.34 7.67
CA PHE A 128 -3.76 2.67 8.95
C PHE A 128 -3.53 1.17 8.78
N LEU A 129 -4.38 0.51 7.97
CA LEU A 129 -4.22 -0.91 7.65
C LEU A 129 -2.93 -1.18 6.86
N GLU A 130 -2.49 -0.26 5.99
CA GLU A 130 -1.21 -0.38 5.25
C GLU A 130 -0.02 -0.32 6.18
N GLY A 131 0.00 0.62 7.12
CA GLY A 131 1.04 0.68 8.15
C GLY A 131 1.09 -0.59 9.01
N ALA A 132 -0.06 -1.17 9.37
CA ALA A 132 -0.12 -2.34 10.26
C ALA A 132 0.08 -3.69 9.54
N ALA A 133 -0.48 -3.87 8.34
CA ALA A 133 -0.52 -5.16 7.63
C ALA A 133 0.26 -5.13 6.31
N GLY A 134 0.10 -4.07 5.52
CA GLY A 134 0.70 -3.93 4.19
C GLY A 134 0.30 -5.01 3.18
N PHE A 135 1.14 -5.20 2.15
CA PHE A 135 1.02 -6.26 1.12
C PHE A 135 -0.33 -6.30 0.37
N GLY A 136 -1.01 -5.15 0.25
CA GLY A 136 -2.26 -5.02 -0.53
C GLY A 136 -3.52 -5.57 0.15
N ALA A 137 -3.42 -6.18 1.34
CA ALA A 137 -4.58 -6.52 2.16
C ALA A 137 -5.47 -5.29 2.51
N PRO A 138 -4.90 -4.11 2.81
CA PRO A 138 -5.66 -2.88 3.09
C PRO A 138 -6.56 -2.45 1.94
N VAL A 139 -6.06 -2.51 0.71
CA VAL A 139 -6.80 -2.16 -0.50
C VAL A 139 -8.02 -3.07 -0.65
N ALA A 140 -7.87 -4.37 -0.41
CA ALA A 140 -8.98 -5.32 -0.50
C ALA A 140 -10.06 -5.03 0.55
N ILE A 141 -9.66 -4.78 1.80
CA ILE A 141 -10.60 -4.51 2.91
C ILE A 141 -11.34 -3.18 2.69
N THR A 142 -10.62 -2.11 2.35
CA THR A 142 -11.23 -0.79 2.13
C THR A 142 -12.10 -0.75 0.89
N ALA A 143 -11.73 -1.44 -0.20
CA ALA A 143 -12.57 -1.57 -1.37
C ALA A 143 -13.88 -2.29 -1.05
N ALA A 144 -13.83 -3.39 -0.27
CA ALA A 144 -15.03 -4.10 0.17
C ALA A 144 -15.94 -3.21 1.05
N LEU A 145 -15.36 -2.38 1.94
CA LEU A 145 -16.10 -1.41 2.74
C LEU A 145 -16.78 -0.35 1.87
N LEU A 146 -16.08 0.23 0.89
CA LEU A 146 -16.65 1.20 -0.03
C LEU A 146 -17.76 0.59 -0.90
N VAL A 147 -17.63 -0.67 -1.32
CA VAL A 147 -18.72 -1.40 -2.00
C VAL A 147 -19.94 -1.50 -1.10
N GLY A 148 -19.75 -1.81 0.19
CA GLY A 148 -20.81 -1.75 1.19
C GLY A 148 -21.46 -0.37 1.32
N LEU A 149 -20.73 0.71 1.07
CA LEU A 149 -21.25 2.09 1.05
C LEU A 149 -21.90 2.50 -0.29
N GLY A 150 -22.01 1.58 -1.25
CA GLY A 150 -22.72 1.78 -2.51
C GLY A 150 -21.83 2.10 -3.72
N PHE A 151 -20.51 1.97 -3.59
CA PHE A 151 -19.59 2.13 -4.72
C PHE A 151 -19.62 0.90 -5.63
N LYS A 152 -19.38 1.10 -6.94
CA LYS A 152 -19.19 -0.02 -7.87
C LYS A 152 -17.89 -0.78 -7.52
N PRO A 153 -17.85 -2.13 -7.52
CA PRO A 153 -16.67 -2.90 -7.09
C PRO A 153 -15.35 -2.53 -7.76
N LEU A 154 -15.31 -2.52 -9.09
CA LEU A 154 -14.11 -2.15 -9.85
C LEU A 154 -13.69 -0.70 -9.61
N TYR A 155 -14.66 0.19 -9.44
CA TYR A 155 -14.40 1.60 -9.18
C TYR A 155 -13.83 1.82 -7.78
N ALA A 156 -14.42 1.19 -6.76
CA ALA A 156 -13.91 1.23 -5.38
C ALA A 156 -12.48 0.68 -5.29
N ALA A 157 -12.22 -0.48 -5.90
CA ALA A 157 -10.89 -1.06 -5.94
C ALA A 157 -9.86 -0.12 -6.61
N GLY A 158 -10.23 0.50 -7.74
CA GLY A 158 -9.39 1.48 -8.42
C GLY A 158 -9.09 2.71 -7.55
N LEU A 159 -10.10 3.27 -6.88
CA LEU A 159 -9.89 4.42 -5.99
C LEU A 159 -8.97 4.08 -4.82
N CYS A 160 -9.19 2.92 -4.18
CA CYS A 160 -8.34 2.45 -3.08
C CYS A 160 -6.89 2.22 -3.54
N LEU A 161 -6.68 1.64 -4.73
CA LEU A 161 -5.33 1.45 -5.27
C LEU A 161 -4.58 2.77 -5.46
N ILE A 162 -5.24 3.79 -6.02
CA ILE A 162 -4.62 5.11 -6.26
C ILE A 162 -4.23 5.75 -4.92
N VAL A 163 -5.16 5.76 -3.97
CA VAL A 163 -4.96 6.41 -2.68
C VAL A 163 -3.93 5.68 -1.81
N ASN A 164 -3.80 4.37 -1.96
CA ASN A 164 -2.78 3.58 -1.26
C ASN A 164 -1.34 3.93 -1.68
N THR A 165 -1.15 4.71 -2.75
CA THR A 165 0.17 5.22 -3.15
C THR A 165 0.82 6.11 -2.08
N ALA A 166 0.02 6.81 -1.27
CA ALA A 166 0.51 7.70 -0.22
C ALA A 166 1.18 6.96 0.97
N PRO A 167 0.56 5.93 1.57
CA PRO A 167 1.17 5.21 2.70
C PRO A 167 2.27 4.24 2.28
N VAL A 168 2.14 3.53 1.16
CA VAL A 168 2.87 2.27 0.87
C VAL A 168 4.37 2.19 1.22
N ALA A 169 5.12 3.29 1.16
CA ALA A 169 6.54 3.29 1.51
C ALA A 169 6.81 2.92 2.98
N PHE A 170 5.92 3.28 3.91
CA PHE A 170 6.04 2.92 5.34
C PHE A 170 5.12 1.74 5.73
N GLY A 171 4.57 1.05 4.73
CA GLY A 171 3.69 -0.09 4.92
C GLY A 171 4.37 -1.27 5.62
N ALA A 172 3.56 -2.12 6.23
CA ALA A 172 3.98 -3.29 7.01
C ALA A 172 5.09 -2.95 8.03
N MET A 173 4.86 -1.89 8.82
CA MET A 173 5.81 -1.36 9.79
C MET A 173 7.18 -1.01 9.20
N GLY A 174 7.19 -0.30 8.07
CA GLY A 174 8.42 0.24 7.48
C GLY A 174 9.29 -0.77 6.73
N ILE A 175 8.81 -1.99 6.47
CA ILE A 175 9.59 -3.04 5.76
C ILE A 175 10.22 -2.52 4.46
N PRO A 176 9.54 -1.76 3.58
CA PRO A 176 10.17 -1.27 2.35
C PRO A 176 11.40 -0.38 2.61
N ILE A 177 11.35 0.48 3.64
CA ILE A 177 12.47 1.34 4.03
C ILE A 177 13.59 0.52 4.68
N LEU A 178 13.24 -0.41 5.58
CA LEU A 178 14.20 -1.28 6.26
C LEU A 178 14.96 -2.16 5.25
N VAL A 179 14.24 -2.76 4.30
CA VAL A 179 14.85 -3.57 3.23
C VAL A 179 15.70 -2.69 2.32
N ALA A 180 15.25 -1.48 1.97
CA ALA A 180 16.05 -0.54 1.19
C ALA A 180 17.38 -0.19 1.88
N GLY A 181 17.36 0.06 3.19
CA GLY A 181 18.58 0.29 3.97
C GLY A 181 19.50 -0.93 3.99
N GLN A 182 18.94 -2.12 4.20
CA GLN A 182 19.70 -3.37 4.20
C GLN A 182 20.41 -3.66 2.87
N VAL A 183 19.73 -3.45 1.73
CA VAL A 183 20.31 -3.77 0.41
C VAL A 183 21.29 -2.70 -0.09
N THR A 184 21.13 -1.45 0.37
CA THR A 184 22.01 -0.34 -0.05
C THR A 184 23.17 -0.09 0.93
N GLY A 185 23.07 -0.58 2.17
CA GLY A 185 23.99 -0.25 3.24
C GLY A 185 23.83 1.18 3.79
N ILE A 186 22.77 1.89 3.39
CA ILE A 186 22.41 3.22 3.90
C ILE A 186 21.55 3.05 5.15
N ASP A 187 21.66 3.97 6.12
CA ASP A 187 20.81 3.95 7.30
C ASP A 187 19.32 4.04 6.90
N SER A 188 18.53 3.10 7.39
CA SER A 188 17.08 3.05 7.13
C SER A 188 16.39 4.29 7.69
N PHE A 189 16.92 4.87 8.76
CA PHE A 189 16.40 6.11 9.33
C PHE A 189 16.58 7.30 8.36
N GLU A 190 17.74 7.42 7.71
CA GLU A 190 18.01 8.47 6.71
C GLU A 190 17.14 8.31 5.46
N ILE A 191 16.95 7.07 4.98
CA ILE A 191 16.03 6.79 3.88
C ILE A 191 14.61 7.19 4.27
N GLY A 192 14.15 6.80 5.46
CA GLY A 192 12.84 7.14 5.99
C GLY A 192 12.63 8.66 6.11
N GLN A 193 13.65 9.38 6.56
CA GLN A 193 13.65 10.85 6.62
C GLN A 193 13.47 11.48 5.24
N MET A 194 14.20 11.00 4.23
CA MET A 194 14.12 11.53 2.87
C MET A 194 12.74 11.25 2.25
N VAL A 195 12.27 10.01 2.38
CA VAL A 195 10.96 9.60 1.87
C VAL A 195 9.83 10.38 2.55
N GLY A 196 9.89 10.55 3.88
CA GLY A 196 8.92 11.32 4.64
C GLY A 196 9.01 12.83 4.47
N ARG A 197 10.00 13.36 3.72
CA ARG A 197 10.01 14.75 3.24
C ARG A 197 9.33 14.90 1.88
N GLN A 198 9.36 13.85 1.06
CA GLN A 198 8.84 13.88 -0.33
C GLN A 198 7.39 13.41 -0.43
N LEU A 199 7.05 12.29 0.24
CA LEU A 199 5.72 11.70 0.17
C LEU A 199 4.59 12.58 0.69
N PRO A 200 4.75 13.40 1.75
CA PRO A 200 3.70 14.29 2.21
C PRO A 200 3.15 15.22 1.12
N PHE A 201 4.04 15.71 0.25
CA PHE A 201 3.65 16.56 -0.88
C PHE A 201 2.84 15.79 -1.92
N MET A 202 3.29 14.59 -2.29
CA MET A 202 2.58 13.72 -3.23
C MET A 202 1.21 13.29 -2.68
N THR A 203 1.11 13.05 -1.38
CA THR A 203 -0.15 12.65 -0.72
C THR A 203 -1.25 13.68 -0.96
N ILE A 204 -0.95 14.97 -0.74
CA ILE A 204 -1.93 16.04 -0.95
C ILE A 204 -2.38 16.07 -2.42
N ILE A 205 -1.45 15.94 -3.37
CA ILE A 205 -1.77 15.91 -4.80
C ILE A 205 -2.69 14.73 -5.14
N VAL A 206 -2.37 13.53 -4.65
CA VAL A 206 -3.18 12.32 -4.88
C VAL A 206 -4.59 12.49 -4.31
N LEU A 207 -4.74 13.12 -3.14
CA LEU A 207 -6.06 13.37 -2.56
C LEU A 207 -6.87 14.43 -3.32
N PHE A 208 -6.24 15.41 -3.93
CA PHE A 208 -6.95 16.29 -4.88
C PHE A 208 -7.33 15.56 -6.15
N TRP A 209 -6.43 14.73 -6.67
CA TRP A 209 -6.64 13.98 -7.90
C TRP A 209 -7.79 12.98 -7.78
N ILE A 210 -7.91 12.29 -6.65
CA ILE A 210 -9.00 11.34 -6.42
C ILE A 210 -10.36 12.04 -6.31
N MET A 211 -10.43 13.25 -5.75
CA MET A 211 -11.65 14.08 -5.80
C MET A 211 -12.00 14.47 -7.23
N ALA A 212 -11.00 14.77 -8.06
CA ALA A 212 -11.17 15.05 -9.48
C ALA A 212 -11.70 13.84 -10.26
N ILE A 213 -11.23 12.63 -9.92
CA ILE A 213 -11.73 11.39 -10.54
C ILE A 213 -13.20 11.15 -10.17
N MET A 214 -13.59 11.45 -8.92
CA MET A 214 -14.95 11.21 -8.44
C MET A 214 -16.01 12.16 -8.97
N ASP A 215 -15.70 13.46 -9.03
CA ASP A 215 -16.70 14.50 -9.37
C ASP A 215 -16.08 15.68 -10.15
N GLY A 216 -14.96 15.44 -10.83
CA GLY A 216 -14.28 16.43 -11.66
C GLY A 216 -13.80 17.66 -10.87
N TRP A 217 -13.78 18.80 -11.55
CA TRP A 217 -13.41 20.08 -10.95
C TRP A 217 -14.33 20.52 -9.80
N ARG A 218 -15.59 20.05 -9.83
CA ARG A 218 -16.57 20.30 -8.75
C ARG A 218 -16.19 19.57 -7.49
N GLY A 219 -15.80 18.30 -7.61
CA GLY A 219 -15.24 17.50 -6.53
C GLY A 219 -14.16 18.28 -5.78
N ILE A 220 -13.14 18.74 -6.50
CA ILE A 220 -12.05 19.54 -5.91
C ILE A 220 -12.58 20.79 -5.20
N LYS A 221 -13.39 21.62 -5.86
CA LYS A 221 -13.87 22.90 -5.31
C LYS A 221 -14.76 22.75 -4.09
N GLU A 222 -15.53 21.68 -4.00
CA GLU A 222 -16.44 21.48 -2.88
C GLU A 222 -15.76 20.78 -1.70
N THR A 223 -14.77 19.92 -1.95
CA THR A 223 -14.13 19.11 -0.89
C THR A 223 -12.72 19.55 -0.52
N TRP A 224 -12.16 20.59 -1.14
CA TRP A 224 -10.80 21.06 -0.83
C TRP A 224 -10.53 21.28 0.67
N PRO A 225 -11.46 21.77 1.52
CA PRO A 225 -11.15 21.95 2.94
C PRO A 225 -10.91 20.61 3.62
N ALA A 226 -11.74 19.61 3.30
CA ALA A 226 -11.59 18.25 3.83
C ALA A 226 -10.32 17.58 3.31
N VAL A 227 -9.96 17.78 2.04
CA VAL A 227 -8.70 17.27 1.46
C VAL A 227 -7.48 17.88 2.14
N VAL A 228 -7.48 19.19 2.38
CA VAL A 228 -6.38 19.88 3.07
C VAL A 228 -6.27 19.42 4.52
N VAL A 229 -7.41 19.23 5.21
CA VAL A 229 -7.38 18.72 6.59
C VAL A 229 -6.86 17.28 6.61
N ALA A 230 -7.40 16.39 5.79
CA ALA A 230 -6.98 14.98 5.76
C ALA A 230 -5.52 14.82 5.31
N GLY A 231 -5.17 15.39 4.16
CA GLY A 231 -3.84 15.31 3.57
C GLY A 231 -2.81 16.09 4.37
N GLY A 232 -3.13 17.28 4.88
CA GLY A 232 -2.21 18.11 5.65
C GLY A 232 -1.89 17.52 7.02
N SER A 233 -2.89 17.05 7.75
CA SER A 233 -2.65 16.39 9.04
C SER A 233 -1.88 15.07 8.88
N PHE A 234 -2.19 14.29 7.84
CA PHE A 234 -1.43 13.10 7.47
C PHE A 234 0.02 13.46 7.14
N ALA A 235 0.23 14.42 6.23
CA ALA A 235 1.53 14.91 5.78
C ALA A 235 2.42 15.36 6.94
N ILE A 236 1.89 16.18 7.85
CA ILE A 236 2.63 16.70 9.00
C ILE A 236 2.99 15.55 9.95
N ALA A 237 2.03 14.70 10.29
CA ALA A 237 2.28 13.59 11.20
C ALA A 237 3.26 12.56 10.61
N GLN A 238 3.18 12.29 9.30
CA GLN A 238 4.10 11.38 8.59
C GLN A 238 5.51 11.97 8.56
N TYR A 239 5.65 13.27 8.25
CA TYR A 239 6.94 13.97 8.31
C TYR A 239 7.56 13.92 9.71
N LEU A 240 6.79 14.24 10.75
CA LEU A 240 7.31 14.26 12.12
C LEU A 240 7.73 12.86 12.58
N SER A 241 6.88 11.86 12.38
CA SER A 241 7.18 10.49 12.78
C SER A 241 8.39 9.91 12.03
N SER A 242 8.48 10.12 10.72
CA SER A 242 9.61 9.62 9.93
C SER A 242 10.92 10.32 10.24
N ASN A 243 10.89 11.58 10.71
CA ASN A 243 12.09 12.36 11.01
C ASN A 243 12.61 12.20 12.44
N PHE A 244 11.73 11.88 13.40
CA PHE A 244 12.08 11.85 14.83
C PHE A 244 11.90 10.49 15.50
N ILE A 245 11.12 9.56 14.95
CA ILE A 245 10.82 8.28 15.60
C ILE A 245 11.47 7.13 14.83
N GLY A 246 11.21 7.03 13.53
CA GLY A 246 11.72 5.94 12.69
C GLY A 246 10.78 5.60 11.54
N PRO A 247 11.20 4.67 10.65
CA PRO A 247 10.42 4.25 9.50
C PRO A 247 9.24 3.31 9.82
N GLU A 248 9.10 2.81 11.05
CA GLU A 248 8.17 1.72 11.39
C GLU A 248 6.73 2.22 11.65
N LEU A 249 6.60 3.39 12.28
CA LEU A 249 5.33 3.95 12.73
C LEU A 249 4.69 5.06 11.86
N PRO A 250 5.33 5.66 10.83
CA PRO A 250 4.79 6.85 10.18
C PRO A 250 3.37 6.73 9.66
N ASP A 251 3.03 5.65 8.98
CA ASP A 251 1.68 5.47 8.41
C ASP A 251 0.62 5.25 9.49
N ILE A 252 0.94 4.51 10.54
CA ILE A 252 -0.01 4.24 11.64
C ILE A 252 -0.33 5.56 12.36
N ILE A 253 0.70 6.34 12.70
CA ILE A 253 0.52 7.60 13.42
C ILE A 253 -0.21 8.62 12.52
N SER A 254 0.26 8.79 11.29
CA SER A 254 -0.30 9.80 10.37
C SER A 254 -1.74 9.52 9.97
N SER A 255 -2.09 8.25 9.73
CA SER A 255 -3.45 7.84 9.42
C SER A 255 -4.41 8.07 10.59
N LEU A 256 -4.02 7.77 11.82
CA LEU A 256 -4.85 8.00 13.02
C LEU A 256 -5.04 9.49 13.28
N VAL A 257 -3.97 10.29 13.19
CA VAL A 257 -4.05 11.76 13.32
C VAL A 257 -4.96 12.32 12.24
N SER A 258 -4.81 11.88 10.99
CA SER A 258 -5.63 12.31 9.87
C SER A 258 -7.10 11.93 10.02
N LEU A 259 -7.38 10.69 10.42
CA LEU A 259 -8.72 10.21 10.69
C LEU A 259 -9.41 11.04 11.77
N LEU A 260 -8.70 11.34 12.86
CA LEU A 260 -9.22 12.13 13.97
C LEU A 260 -9.47 13.58 13.56
N CYS A 261 -8.49 14.23 12.92
CA CYS A 261 -8.62 15.61 12.42
C CYS A 261 -9.77 15.75 11.42
N LEU A 262 -9.85 14.85 10.44
CA LEU A 262 -10.91 14.85 9.43
C LEU A 262 -12.28 14.61 10.08
N THR A 263 -12.40 13.63 10.98
CA THR A 263 -13.67 13.34 11.66
C THR A 263 -14.15 14.52 12.49
N LEU A 264 -13.27 15.17 13.25
CA LEU A 264 -13.60 16.35 14.04
C LEU A 264 -13.97 17.54 13.15
N PHE A 265 -13.28 17.73 12.04
CA PHE A 265 -13.59 18.76 11.06
C PHE A 265 -14.97 18.55 10.44
N LEU A 266 -15.29 17.32 10.03
CA LEU A 266 -16.57 16.99 9.40
C LEU A 266 -17.77 17.07 10.35
N LYS A 267 -17.55 17.00 11.67
CA LYS A 267 -18.60 17.29 12.66
C LYS A 267 -19.06 18.75 12.62
N ARG A 268 -18.20 19.68 12.21
CA ARG A 268 -18.50 21.13 12.15
C ARG A 268 -18.70 21.64 10.73
N TRP A 269 -18.18 20.94 9.74
CA TRP A 269 -18.23 21.36 8.34
C TRP A 269 -18.71 20.23 7.45
N GLN A 270 -19.64 20.52 6.55
CA GLN A 270 -20.11 19.60 5.52
C GLN A 270 -20.20 20.37 4.19
N PRO A 271 -20.02 19.70 3.04
CA PRO A 271 -20.17 20.35 1.75
C PRO A 271 -21.63 20.78 1.55
N VAL A 272 -21.82 21.91 0.86
CA VAL A 272 -23.17 22.47 0.59
C VAL A 272 -24.04 21.46 -0.16
N ARG A 273 -23.42 20.66 -1.04
CA ARG A 273 -24.08 19.59 -1.78
C ARG A 273 -23.51 18.25 -1.36
N VAL A 274 -24.39 17.34 -0.98
CA VAL A 274 -24.05 15.95 -0.70
C VAL A 274 -23.93 15.20 -2.03
N PHE A 275 -22.73 14.75 -2.36
CA PHE A 275 -22.48 13.90 -3.52
C PHE A 275 -22.77 12.42 -3.21
N ARG A 276 -23.55 11.79 -4.07
CA ARG A 276 -23.77 10.33 -4.07
C ARG A 276 -23.66 9.81 -5.51
N LEU A 277 -22.85 8.78 -5.70
CA LEU A 277 -22.79 7.96 -6.91
C LEU A 277 -24.15 7.31 -7.13
N VAL A 278 -24.51 7.14 -8.40
CA VAL A 278 -25.71 6.40 -8.79
C VAL A 278 -25.58 4.97 -8.28
N ILE A 279 -26.46 4.59 -7.35
CA ILE A 279 -26.42 3.32 -6.63
C ILE A 279 -26.42 2.16 -7.64
N TRP A 280 -25.37 1.36 -7.58
CA TRP A 280 -25.29 0.10 -8.30
C TRP A 280 -26.23 -0.92 -7.65
N GLY A 281 -27.15 -1.50 -8.43
CA GLY A 281 -28.01 -2.61 -7.96
C GLY A 281 -29.47 -2.26 -7.63
N ARG A 282 -29.92 -1.01 -7.77
CA ARG A 282 -31.38 -0.76 -7.82
C ARG A 282 -31.88 -1.04 -9.24
N HIS A 283 -32.16 -2.32 -9.52
CA HIS A 283 -33.23 -2.61 -10.48
C HIS A 283 -34.45 -1.81 -10.03
N ARG A 284 -35.10 -1.16 -10.99
CA ARG A 284 -36.41 -0.54 -10.83
C ARG A 284 -37.34 -1.59 -10.21
N LEU A 285 -37.54 -1.55 -8.92
CA LEU A 285 -38.77 -2.03 -8.29
C LEU A 285 -39.65 -0.78 -8.22
N ILE A 286 -40.40 -0.61 -9.30
CA ILE A 286 -41.73 -0.02 -9.25
C ILE A 286 -42.59 -1.03 -8.51
#